data_AF-A0AB37IQ74-F1
#
_entry.id   AF-A0AB37IQ74-F1
#
_cell.length_a   1.000
_cell.length_b   1.000
_cell.length_c   1.000
_cell.angle_alpha   90.00
_cell.angle_beta   90.00
_cell.angle_gamma   90.00
#
_symmetry.space_group_name_H-M   'P 1'
#
loop_
_entity.id
_entity.type
_entity.pdbx_description
1 polymer ?
#
loop_
_entity_poly.entity_id
_entity_poly.type
_entity_poly.pdbx_seq_one_letter_code
_entity_poly.pdbx_strand_id
1 'polypeptide(L)' 'MMIQLAGIQTGKIYFVGKNKSETSQWLLKTFTNNKKLRKHYPNEFLKDDQIMPEPMLLIRKKDNE' A
#
# COMPACT_ATOMS: atom_id res chain seq x y z
N MET A 1 -4.84 11.91 -10.89
CA MET A 1 -5.08 11.69 -9.44
C MET A 1 -3.99 10.79 -8.88
N MET A 2 -3.00 11.38 -8.22
CA MET A 2 -1.89 10.64 -7.62
C MET A 2 -2.29 10.12 -6.24
N ILE A 3 -1.91 8.87 -5.93
CA ILE A 3 -2.09 8.26 -4.61
C ILE A 3 -0.70 8.11 -3.97
N GLN A 4 -0.56 8.55 -2.74
CA GLN A 4 0.66 8.38 -1.95
C GLN A 4 0.34 7.57 -0.70
N LEU A 5 1.25 6.66 -0.33
CA LEU A 5 1.22 5.98 0.97
C LEU A 5 2.32 6.58 1.83
N ALA A 6 1.92 7.22 2.92
CA ALA A 6 2.83 7.85 3.87
C ALA A 6 2.71 7.19 5.25
N GLY A 7 3.83 7.01 5.94
CA GLY A 7 3.85 6.58 7.33
C GLY A 7 3.18 7.62 8.23
N ILE A 8 2.31 7.18 9.14
CA ILE A 8 1.58 8.06 10.06
C ILE A 8 2.52 8.72 11.06
N GLN A 9 3.54 8.01 11.51
CA GLN A 9 4.44 8.49 12.56
C GLN A 9 5.57 9.32 11.97
N THR A 10 6.12 8.89 10.83
CA THR A 10 7.31 9.52 10.24
C THR A 10 7.01 10.52 9.12
N GLY A 11 5.80 10.46 8.54
CA GLY A 11 5.48 11.19 7.31
C GLY A 11 6.24 10.69 6.07
N LYS A 12 7.04 9.62 6.21
CA LYS A 12 7.84 9.07 5.11
C LYS A 12 6.93 8.53 4.01
N ILE A 13 7.20 8.91 2.77
CA ILE A 13 6.49 8.39 1.62
C ILE A 13 7.10 7.03 1.25
N TYR A 14 6.31 5.97 1.37
CA TYR A 14 6.71 4.60 1.04
C TYR A 14 6.37 4.23 -0.40
N PHE A 15 5.33 4.86 -0.96
CA PHE A 15 4.88 4.58 -2.31
C PHE A 15 4.14 5.77 -2.91
N VAL A 16 4.26 5.92 -4.23
CA VAL A 16 3.53 6.89 -5.04
C VAL A 16 3.02 6.16 -6.28
N GLY A 17 1.70 6.12 -6.46
CA GLY A 17 1.03 5.48 -7.59
C GLY A 17 0.09 6.41 -8.31
N LYS A 18 -0.23 6.09 -9.56
CA LYS A 18 -1.12 6.86 -10.42
C LYS A 18 -2.59 6.49 -10.24
N ASN A 19 -2.87 5.31 -9.68
CA ASN A 19 -4.23 4.83 -9.47
C ASN A 19 -4.32 3.83 -8.30
N LYS A 20 -5.56 3.47 -7.96
CA LYS A 20 -5.86 2.54 -6.86
C LYS A 20 -5.35 1.12 -7.14
N SER A 21 -5.40 0.67 -8.40
CA SER A 21 -4.96 -0.69 -8.78
C SER A 21 -3.46 -0.87 -8.55
N GLU A 22 -2.64 0.10 -8.98
CA GLU A 22 -1.19 0.11 -8.77
C GLU A 22 -0.84 0.13 -7.28
N THR A 23 -1.58 0.92 -6.49
CA THR A 23 -1.43 0.98 -5.03
C THR A 23 -1.76 -0.37 -4.38
N SER A 24 -2.84 -1.03 -4.81
CA SER A 24 -3.23 -2.35 -4.30
C SER A 24 -2.20 -3.42 -4.65
N GLN A 25 -1.68 -3.44 -5.88
CA GLN A 25 -0.62 -4.37 -6.27
C GLN A 25 0.67 -4.17 -5.49
N TRP A 26 1.05 -2.90 -5.23
CA TRP A 26 2.23 -2.62 -4.41
C TRP A 26 2.04 -3.08 -2.97
N LEU A 27 0.87 -2.83 -2.36
CA LEU A 27 0.55 -3.32 -1.01
C LEU A 27 0.57 -4.85 -0.92
N LEU A 28 0.05 -5.54 -1.93
CA LEU A 28 0.08 -7.01 -2.01
C LEU A 28 1.51 -7.55 -2.11
N LYS A 29 2.35 -6.94 -2.96
CA LYS A 29 3.75 -7.34 -3.14
C LYS A 29 4.65 -7.02 -1.95
N THR A 30 4.36 -5.93 -1.24
CA THR A 30 5.24 -5.39 -0.18
C THR A 30 4.82 -5.87 1.21
N PHE A 31 3.53 -6.11 1.45
CA PHE A 31 2.99 -6.52 2.75
C PHE A 31 2.09 -7.74 2.60
N THR A 32 2.76 -8.81 2.20
CA THR A 32 2.27 -10.16 2.01
C THR A 32 1.47 -10.71 3.20
N ASN A 33 1.69 -10.21 4.43
CA ASN A 33 0.99 -10.68 5.62
C ASN A 33 -0.35 -10.02 5.95
N ASN A 34 -0.89 -9.12 5.11
CA ASN A 34 -2.15 -8.47 5.41
C ASN A 34 -3.34 -9.45 5.30
N LYS A 35 -3.84 -9.94 6.45
CA LYS A 35 -4.98 -10.88 6.54
C LYS A 35 -6.21 -10.49 5.72
N LYS A 36 -6.52 -9.18 5.61
CA LYS A 36 -7.65 -8.71 4.79
C LYS A 36 -7.38 -8.87 3.30
N LEU A 37 -6.16 -8.63 2.84
CA LEU A 37 -5.76 -8.79 1.44
C LEU A 37 -5.62 -10.27 1.05
N ARG A 38 -5.05 -11.11 1.93
CA ARG A 38 -4.93 -12.57 1.73
C ARG A 38 -6.29 -13.26 1.53
N LYS A 39 -7.36 -12.73 2.14
CA LYS A 39 -8.75 -13.20 1.93
C LYS A 39 -9.26 -12.93 0.51
N HIS A 40 -8.84 -11.83 -0.12
CA HIS A 40 -9.27 -11.45 -1.46
C HIS A 40 -8.35 -11.99 -2.56
N TYR A 41 -7.07 -12.27 -2.25
CA TYR A 41 -6.06 -12.72 -3.20
C TYR A 41 -5.25 -13.90 -2.61
N PRO A 42 -5.87 -15.09 -2.43
CA PRO A 42 -5.25 -16.22 -1.74
C PRO A 42 -4.16 -16.95 -2.55
N ASN A 43 -4.12 -16.76 -3.87
CA ASN A 43 -3.22 -17.49 -4.78
C ASN A 43 -1.92 -16.75 -5.12
N GLU A 44 -1.74 -15.52 -4.64
CA GLU A 44 -0.45 -14.83 -4.76
C GLU A 44 0.45 -15.31 -3.62
N PHE A 45 1.67 -15.77 -3.93
CA PHE A 45 2.62 -16.30 -2.95
C PHE A 45 3.09 -15.18 -2.01
N LEU A 46 2.42 -15.06 -0.86
CA LEU A 46 2.70 -14.04 0.13
C LEU A 46 3.64 -14.60 1.21
N LYS A 47 4.89 -14.10 1.29
CA LYS A 47 5.89 -14.46 2.32
C LYS A 47 5.43 -13.99 3.71
N ASP A 48 5.67 -14.76 4.77
CA ASP A 48 5.16 -14.43 6.11
C ASP A 48 6.00 -13.37 6.86
N ASP A 49 6.96 -12.71 6.20
CA ASP A 49 8.01 -11.93 6.89
C ASP A 49 7.88 -10.41 6.72
N GLN A 50 6.89 -9.93 5.94
CA GLN A 50 6.77 -8.50 5.64
C GLN A 50 5.65 -7.85 6.46
N ILE A 51 6.04 -7.23 7.57
CA ILE A 51 5.18 -6.38 8.40
C ILE A 51 5.35 -4.92 7.94
N MET A 52 4.26 -4.16 7.90
CA MET A 52 4.34 -2.72 7.68
C MET A 52 5.22 -2.08 8.76
N PRO A 53 6.24 -1.29 8.39
CA PRO A 53 7.15 -0.69 9.37
C PRO A 53 6.42 0.24 10.34
N GLU A 54 5.30 0.83 9.89
CA GLU A 54 4.40 1.66 10.68
C GLU A 54 3.00 1.72 10.01
N PRO A 55 1.94 2.16 10.72
CA PRO A 55 0.65 2.46 10.12
C PRO A 55 0.77 3.47 8.97
N MET A 56 0.02 3.29 7.87
CA MET A 56 0.09 4.18 6.70
C MET A 56 -1.23 4.91 6.43
N LEU A 57 -1.11 6.15 5.96
CA LEU A 57 -2.19 6.97 5.41
C LEU A 57 -2.17 6.94 3.88
N LEU A 58 -3.35 6.88 3.29
CA LEU A 58 -3.56 6.90 1.85
C LEU A 58 -3.97 8.31 1.44
N ILE A 59 -3.01 9.06 0.91
CA ILE A 59 -3.16 10.46 0.53
C ILE A 59 -3.51 10.53 -0.95
N ARG A 60 -4.62 11.19 -1.30
CA ARG A 60 -5.00 11.45 -2.69
C ARG A 60 -4.66 12.90 -3.04
N LYS A 61 -3.71 13.10 -3.94
CA LYS A 61 -3.56 14.37 -4.64
C LYS A 61 -4.51 14.36 -5.83
N LYS A 62 -5.53 15.23 -5.77
CA LYS A 62 -6.13 15.72 -7.01
C LYS A 62 -5.04 16.57 -7.67
N ASP A 63 -4.77 16.28 -8.93
CA ASP A 63 -4.01 17.22 -9.75
C ASP A 63 -4.91 18.47 -9.79
N ASN A 64 -4.48 19.53 -9.11
CA ASN A 64 -5.14 20.82 -9.24
C ASN A 64 -4.83 21.28 -10.66
N GLU A 65 -5.85 21.21 -11.50
CA GLU A 65 -5.97 22.05 -12.69
C GLU A 65 -6.33 23.47 -12.24
#